data_AF-A0A0G1JX92-F1
#
_entry.id   AF-A0A0G1JX92-F1
#
_cell.length_a   1.000
_cell.length_b   1.000
_cell.length_c   1.000
_cell.angle_alpha   90.00
_cell.angle_beta   90.00
_cell.angle_gamma   90.00
#
_symmetry.space_group_name_H-M   'P 1'
#
loop_
_entity.id
_entity.type
_entity.pdbx_description
1 polymer ?
#
loop_
_entity_poly.entity_id
_entity_poly.type
_entity_poly.pdbx_seq_one_letter_code
_entity_poly.pdbx_strand_id
1 'polypeptide(L)'
;MFADFLKVIALFIFPLLLTSVFHHFVVIKRNLWQSLTFPVDFGGTINGERIFGPTKTFRGFVVTIVGASLVTYLTYPLLSTPNVVFYVPSWLIGALLGLGYSIGELPTSFLKRRFDIAPSQQVGGAKGVFFYLLEQVDSVATAVIVALLISNIPISTGIILFTMGSGFHVSIDAILYVGGYKKKLDRPLLLRKLLTRK
;
A
#
# COMPACT_ATOMS: atom_id res chain seq x y z
N MET A 1 -24.45 12.57 7.56
CA MET A 1 -23.83 11.57 8.46
C MET A 1 -23.29 10.35 7.71
N PHE A 2 -24.11 9.44 7.15
CA PHE A 2 -23.59 8.27 6.42
C PHE A 2 -22.78 8.64 5.16
N ALA A 3 -23.30 9.55 4.33
CA ALA A 3 -22.58 10.02 3.14
C ALA A 3 -21.27 10.72 3.49
N ASP A 4 -21.24 11.53 4.57
CA ASP A 4 -20.01 12.17 5.04
C ASP A 4 -18.99 11.14 5.51
N PHE A 5 -19.43 10.12 6.24
CA PHE A 5 -18.57 9.02 6.64
C PHE A 5 -17.95 8.33 5.42
N LEU A 6 -18.75 8.00 4.39
CA LEU A 6 -18.21 7.43 3.15
C LEU A 6 -17.21 8.36 2.44
N LYS A 7 -17.47 9.67 2.43
CA LYS A 7 -16.53 10.66 1.89
C LYS A 7 -15.20 10.66 2.64
N VAL A 8 -15.23 10.60 3.98
CA VAL A 8 -14.00 10.49 4.79
C VAL A 8 -13.22 9.24 4.41
N ILE A 9 -13.87 8.08 4.34
CA ILE A 9 -13.20 6.84 3.94
C ILE A 9 -12.60 6.96 2.54
N ALA A 10 -13.38 7.48 1.58
CA ALA A 10 -12.92 7.67 0.21
C ALA A 10 -11.74 8.63 0.12
N LEU A 11 -11.75 9.73 0.87
CA LEU A 11 -10.71 10.76 0.84
C LEU A 11 -9.31 10.22 1.18
N PHE A 12 -9.23 9.26 2.12
CA PHE A 12 -7.96 8.68 2.56
C PHE A 12 -7.60 7.39 1.81
N ILE A 13 -8.56 6.52 1.48
CA ILE A 13 -8.28 5.21 0.85
C ILE A 13 -8.19 5.32 -0.67
N PHE A 14 -9.10 6.06 -1.32
CA PHE A 14 -9.23 6.05 -2.77
C PHE A 14 -7.97 6.52 -3.52
N PRO A 15 -7.26 7.59 -3.08
CA PRO A 15 -6.04 8.03 -3.75
C PRO A 15 -4.95 6.96 -3.79
N LEU A 16 -4.73 6.26 -2.67
CA LEU A 16 -3.74 5.20 -2.57
C LEU A 16 -4.15 3.96 -3.35
N LEU A 17 -5.42 3.53 -3.21
CA LEU A 17 -5.94 2.37 -3.92
C LEU A 17 -5.85 2.55 -5.45
N LEU A 18 -6.36 3.67 -5.97
CA LEU A 18 -6.38 3.94 -7.41
C LEU A 18 -4.96 4.04 -7.96
N THR A 19 -4.06 4.71 -7.23
CA THR A 19 -2.67 4.86 -7.63
C THR A 19 -1.92 3.52 -7.63
N SER A 20 -2.12 2.67 -6.61
CA SER A 20 -1.52 1.34 -6.54
C SER A 20 -2.00 0.43 -7.68
N VAL A 21 -3.30 0.46 -7.99
CA VAL A 21 -3.89 -0.25 -9.14
C VAL A 21 -3.28 0.27 -10.45
N PHE A 22 -3.25 1.58 -10.66
CA PHE A 22 -2.64 2.19 -11.84
C PHE A 22 -1.16 1.81 -12.00
N HIS A 23 -0.38 1.90 -10.92
CA HIS A 23 1.03 1.52 -10.91
C HIS A 23 1.21 0.05 -11.32
N HIS A 24 0.42 -0.87 -10.76
CA HIS A 24 0.56 -2.29 -11.06
C HIS A 24 0.09 -2.66 -12.48
N PHE A 25 -1.08 -2.19 -12.91
CA PHE A 25 -1.68 -2.61 -14.18
C PHE A 25 -1.24 -1.80 -15.40
N VAL A 26 -0.77 -0.57 -15.21
CA VAL A 26 -0.35 0.30 -16.31
C VAL A 26 1.15 0.45 -16.31
N VAL A 27 1.72 1.02 -15.24
CA VAL A 27 3.13 1.43 -15.21
C VAL A 27 4.07 0.23 -15.32
N ILE A 28 3.86 -0.80 -14.49
CA ILE A 28 4.68 -2.01 -14.52
C ILE A 28 4.45 -2.79 -15.81
N LYS A 29 3.19 -3.03 -16.21
CA LYS A 29 2.89 -3.83 -17.43
C LYS A 29 3.35 -3.18 -18.73
N ARG A 30 3.29 -1.85 -18.83
CA ARG A 30 3.75 -1.10 -20.01
C ARG A 30 5.21 -0.66 -19.89
N ASN A 31 5.89 -1.05 -18.80
CA ASN A 31 7.26 -0.67 -18.49
C ASN A 31 7.53 0.84 -18.65
N LEU A 32 6.65 1.68 -18.09
CA LEU A 32 6.80 3.12 -18.13
C LEU A 32 7.85 3.59 -17.12
N TRP A 33 8.43 4.77 -17.37
CA TRP A 33 9.41 5.45 -16.50
C TRP A 33 10.57 4.57 -16.06
N GLN A 34 11.20 3.88 -17.02
CA GLN A 34 12.30 2.94 -16.78
C GLN A 34 13.51 3.60 -16.11
N SER A 35 13.75 4.89 -16.36
CA SER A 35 14.82 5.64 -15.70
C SER A 35 14.71 5.67 -14.18
N LEU A 36 13.54 5.37 -13.60
CA LEU A 36 13.31 5.35 -12.16
C LEU A 36 13.37 3.94 -11.55
N THR A 37 13.72 2.89 -12.30
CA THR A 37 13.69 1.50 -11.79
C THR A 37 14.89 1.13 -10.92
N PHE A 38 15.78 2.08 -10.61
CA PHE A 38 16.88 1.81 -9.69
C PHE A 38 16.36 1.70 -8.25
N PRO A 39 17.01 0.87 -7.41
CA PRO A 39 16.51 0.55 -6.08
C PRO A 39 16.71 1.69 -5.09
N VAL A 40 15.77 1.85 -4.15
CA VAL A 40 15.80 2.92 -3.14
C VAL A 40 16.90 2.75 -2.09
N ASP A 41 17.46 1.54 -1.96
CA ASP A 41 18.65 1.29 -1.14
C ASP A 41 19.97 1.56 -1.88
N PHE A 42 19.92 2.02 -3.14
CA PHE A 42 21.09 2.27 -3.99
C PHE A 42 22.07 1.09 -4.15
N GLY A 43 21.62 -0.15 -3.91
CA GLY A 43 22.54 -1.30 -3.90
C GLY A 43 23.05 -1.70 -2.53
N GLY A 44 22.71 -0.92 -1.49
CA GLY A 44 23.21 -1.10 -0.13
C GLY A 44 22.94 -2.48 0.45
N THR A 45 23.89 -2.94 1.26
CA THR A 45 23.86 -4.23 1.95
C THR A 45 24.18 -4.06 3.43
N ILE A 46 23.57 -4.90 4.27
CA ILE A 46 23.90 -5.08 5.68
C ILE A 46 24.16 -6.58 5.87
N ASN A 47 25.31 -6.96 6.42
CA ASN A 47 25.71 -8.36 6.61
C ASN A 47 25.63 -9.21 5.33
N GLY A 48 26.09 -8.67 4.20
CA GLY A 48 26.06 -9.37 2.90
C GLY A 48 24.69 -9.39 2.18
N GLU A 49 23.61 -9.08 2.89
CA GLU A 49 22.24 -9.09 2.36
C GLU A 49 21.75 -7.67 2.02
N ARG A 50 20.94 -7.53 0.97
CA ARG A 50 20.34 -6.23 0.56
C ARG A 50 19.52 -5.61 1.68
N ILE A 51 19.49 -4.27 1.75
CA ILE A 51 18.68 -3.56 2.76
C ILE A 51 17.19 -3.78 2.48
N PHE A 52 16.68 -3.35 1.31
CA PHE A 52 15.28 -3.57 0.93
C PHE A 52 15.17 -4.55 -0.24
N GLY A 53 16.18 -4.56 -1.11
CA GLY A 53 16.22 -5.39 -2.31
C GLY A 53 15.78 -4.65 -3.58
N PRO A 54 16.07 -5.23 -4.76
CA PRO A 54 15.93 -4.58 -6.07
C PRO A 54 14.49 -4.22 -6.47
N THR A 55 13.47 -4.78 -5.80
CA THR A 55 12.07 -4.56 -6.16
C THR A 55 11.49 -3.28 -5.58
N LYS A 56 12.13 -2.69 -4.55
CA LYS A 56 11.75 -1.38 -4.00
C LYS A 56 12.52 -0.31 -4.75
N THR A 57 11.84 0.34 -5.70
CA THR A 57 12.45 1.26 -6.67
C THR A 57 11.91 2.67 -6.52
N PHE A 58 12.68 3.67 -6.98
CA PHE A 58 12.22 5.06 -7.02
C PHE A 58 10.98 5.23 -7.89
N ARG A 59 10.81 4.40 -8.93
CA ARG A 59 9.60 4.39 -9.77
C ARG A 59 8.35 4.19 -8.93
N GLY A 60 8.36 3.19 -8.03
CA GLY A 60 7.22 2.94 -7.15
C GLY A 60 6.93 4.14 -6.25
N PHE A 61 7.97 4.72 -5.63
CA PHE A 61 7.83 5.89 -4.76
C PHE A 61 7.26 7.10 -5.52
N VAL A 62 7.87 7.48 -6.64
CA VAL A 62 7.45 8.64 -7.42
C VAL A 62 6.03 8.45 -7.94
N VAL A 63 5.70 7.29 -8.50
CA VAL A 63 4.35 7.03 -9.01
C VAL A 63 3.32 7.06 -7.89
N THR A 64 3.61 6.46 -6.74
CA THR A 64 2.68 6.47 -5.60
C THR A 64 2.48 7.87 -5.04
N ILE A 65 3.55 8.64 -4.83
CA ILE A 65 3.49 10.00 -4.29
C ILE A 65 2.75 10.94 -5.26
N VAL A 66 3.19 10.98 -6.53
CA VAL A 66 2.62 11.88 -7.54
C VAL A 66 1.20 11.46 -7.90
N GLY A 67 0.96 10.16 -8.06
CA GLY A 67 -0.36 9.62 -8.36
C GLY A 67 -1.36 9.89 -7.25
N ALA A 68 -0.99 9.64 -5.99
CA ALA A 68 -1.86 9.93 -4.85
C ALA A 68 -2.13 11.44 -4.75
N SER A 69 -1.11 12.28 -4.96
CA SER A 69 -1.28 13.75 -5.02
C SER A 69 -2.30 14.16 -6.07
N LEU A 70 -2.17 13.63 -7.29
CA LEU A 70 -3.05 13.94 -8.41
C LEU A 70 -4.48 13.46 -8.15
N VAL A 71 -4.66 12.21 -7.68
CA VAL A 71 -5.98 11.66 -7.40
C VAL A 71 -6.64 12.43 -6.25
N THR A 72 -5.91 12.75 -5.18
CA THR A 72 -6.43 13.58 -4.10
C THR A 72 -6.83 14.96 -4.63
N TYR A 73 -5.97 15.64 -5.39
CA TYR A 73 -6.28 16.96 -5.95
C TYR A 73 -7.57 16.96 -6.78
N LEU A 74 -7.74 15.98 -7.67
CA LEU A 74 -8.92 15.86 -8.53
C LEU A 74 -10.20 15.50 -7.76
N THR A 75 -10.08 14.71 -6.68
CA THR A 75 -11.24 14.23 -5.91
C THR A 75 -11.58 15.09 -4.70
N TYR A 76 -10.66 15.96 -4.25
CA TYR A 76 -10.82 16.80 -3.07
C TYR A 76 -12.09 17.67 -3.08
N PRO A 77 -12.47 18.35 -4.19
CA PRO A 77 -13.70 19.14 -4.22
C PRO A 77 -14.97 18.30 -3.99
N LEU A 78 -14.94 17.01 -4.36
CA LEU A 78 -16.08 16.10 -4.22
C LEU A 78 -16.12 15.38 -2.86
N LEU A 79 -14.94 15.02 -2.36
CA LEU A 79 -14.77 14.18 -1.16
C LEU A 79 -14.48 14.99 0.11
N SER A 80 -14.11 16.26 0.01
CA SER A 80 -13.93 17.12 1.18
C SER A 80 -15.24 17.24 1.97
N THR A 81 -15.10 17.37 3.28
CA THR A 81 -16.21 17.46 4.24
C THR A 81 -15.78 18.36 5.38
N PRO A 82 -16.68 19.19 5.96
CA PRO A 82 -16.33 20.07 7.09
C PRO A 82 -15.88 19.29 8.33
N ASN A 83 -16.18 17.98 8.41
CA ASN A 83 -15.77 17.13 9.52
C ASN A 83 -14.27 16.79 9.52
N VAL A 84 -13.58 16.99 8.39
CA VAL A 84 -12.15 16.72 8.25
C VAL A 84 -11.43 18.02 7.92
N VAL A 85 -10.62 18.48 8.86
CA VAL A 85 -9.72 19.60 8.72
C VAL A 85 -8.31 19.06 8.59
N PHE A 86 -7.62 19.45 7.53
CA PHE A 86 -6.20 19.13 7.33
C PHE A 86 -5.33 20.26 7.88
N TYR A 87 -4.24 19.89 8.55
CA TYR A 87 -3.21 20.81 9.04
C TYR A 87 -2.16 21.15 7.97
N VAL A 88 -2.36 20.65 6.76
CA VAL A 88 -1.50 20.84 5.59
C VAL A 88 -2.33 21.37 4.42
N PRO A 89 -1.72 22.10 3.48
CA PRO A 89 -2.37 22.47 2.24
C PRO A 89 -2.93 21.26 1.48
N SER A 90 -4.08 21.42 0.83
CA SER A 90 -4.78 20.32 0.15
C SER A 90 -3.94 19.60 -0.91
N TRP A 91 -3.05 20.33 -1.59
CA TRP A 91 -2.14 19.80 -2.60
C TRP A 91 -1.04 18.89 -2.03
N LEU A 92 -0.75 18.95 -0.73
CA LEU A 92 0.22 18.06 -0.05
C LEU A 92 -0.40 16.79 0.52
N ILE A 93 -1.73 16.73 0.69
CA ILE A 93 -2.40 15.60 1.36
C ILE A 93 -2.04 14.28 0.68
N GLY A 94 -2.27 14.17 -0.63
CA GLY A 94 -1.99 12.95 -1.37
C GLY A 94 -0.50 12.62 -1.42
N ALA A 95 0.38 13.63 -1.47
CA ALA A 95 1.83 13.44 -1.47
C ALA A 95 2.31 12.80 -0.16
N LEU A 96 1.85 13.32 0.98
CA LEU A 96 2.20 12.82 2.30
C LEU A 96 1.63 11.42 2.54
N LEU A 97 0.38 11.18 2.16
CA LEU A 97 -0.23 9.85 2.23
C LEU A 97 0.53 8.83 1.37
N GLY A 98 0.87 9.20 0.13
CA GLY A 98 1.64 8.35 -0.78
C GLY A 98 3.06 8.07 -0.26
N LEU A 99 3.72 9.08 0.31
CA LEU A 99 5.03 8.93 0.92
C LEU A 99 4.99 7.99 2.13
N GLY A 100 4.02 8.20 3.03
CA GLY A 100 3.81 7.33 4.19
C GLY A 100 3.54 5.89 3.79
N TYR A 101 2.67 5.69 2.80
CA TYR A 101 2.39 4.37 2.24
C TYR A 101 3.67 3.70 1.69
N SER A 102 4.46 4.40 0.86
CA SER A 102 5.69 3.86 0.28
C SER A 102 6.77 3.56 1.31
N ILE A 103 6.94 4.42 2.32
CA ILE A 103 7.85 4.16 3.45
C ILE A 103 7.38 2.95 4.24
N GLY A 104 6.07 2.80 4.47
CA GLY A 104 5.48 1.70 5.21
C GLY A 104 5.75 0.31 4.61
N GLU A 105 6.02 0.21 3.30
CA GLU A 105 6.41 -1.06 2.67
C GLU A 105 7.88 -1.46 2.90
N LEU A 106 8.73 -0.53 3.34
CA LEU A 106 10.17 -0.77 3.51
C LEU A 106 10.50 -1.69 4.69
N PRO A 107 9.91 -1.53 5.90
CA PRO A 107 10.15 -2.42 7.04
C PRO A 107 9.95 -3.89 6.71
N THR A 108 8.84 -4.25 6.05
CA THR A 108 8.57 -5.64 5.67
C THR A 108 9.59 -6.16 4.68
N SER A 109 9.99 -5.33 3.72
CA SER A 109 11.02 -5.69 2.74
C SER A 109 12.38 -5.92 3.41
N PHE A 110 12.74 -5.07 4.37
CA PHE A 110 13.93 -5.21 5.18
C PHE A 110 13.92 -6.50 5.99
N LEU A 111 12.84 -6.76 6.73
CA LEU A 111 12.67 -7.99 7.51
C LEU A 111 12.76 -9.23 6.61
N LYS A 112 12.13 -9.23 5.42
CA LYS A 112 12.25 -10.36 4.48
C LYS A 112 13.72 -10.67 4.13
N ARG A 113 14.57 -9.65 3.95
CA ARG A 113 16.01 -9.85 3.70
C ARG A 113 16.75 -10.41 4.91
N ARG A 114 16.37 -10.02 6.13
CA ARG A 114 16.97 -10.57 7.37
C ARG A 114 16.60 -12.02 7.65
N PHE A 115 15.59 -12.53 6.95
CA PHE A 115 15.10 -13.90 7.04
C PHE A 115 15.41 -14.72 5.78
N ASP A 116 16.38 -14.30 4.95
CA ASP A 116 16.80 -14.99 3.73
C ASP A 116 15.66 -15.28 2.74
N ILE A 117 14.65 -14.40 2.71
CA ILE A 117 13.58 -14.46 1.71
C ILE A 117 14.02 -13.58 0.54
N ALA A 118 14.16 -14.13 -0.66
CA ALA A 118 14.56 -13.36 -1.84
C ALA A 118 13.47 -12.34 -2.27
N PRO A 119 13.84 -11.31 -3.05
CA PRO A 119 12.88 -10.36 -3.60
C PRO A 119 11.81 -11.07 -4.44
N SER A 120 10.55 -10.65 -4.29
CA SER A 120 9.39 -11.31 -4.93
C SER A 120 9.21 -12.79 -4.60
N GLN A 121 10.03 -13.35 -3.71
CA GLN A 121 9.86 -14.72 -3.23
C GLN A 121 8.76 -14.77 -2.18
N GLN A 122 7.98 -15.84 -2.33
CA GLN A 122 6.93 -16.29 -1.46
C GLN A 122 7.44 -17.55 -0.75
N VAL A 123 7.24 -17.62 0.56
CA VAL A 123 7.69 -18.72 1.41
C VAL A 123 6.49 -19.39 2.05
N GLY A 124 6.51 -20.72 2.16
CA GLY A 124 5.40 -21.47 2.75
C GLY A 124 5.37 -21.45 4.28
N GLY A 125 4.36 -22.11 4.84
CA GLY A 125 4.23 -22.35 6.29
C GLY A 125 3.93 -21.08 7.10
N ALA A 126 4.17 -21.15 8.41
CA ALA A 126 3.88 -20.07 9.35
C ALA A 126 4.65 -18.76 9.00
N LYS A 127 5.89 -18.89 8.51
CA LYS A 127 6.71 -17.77 8.05
C LYS A 127 6.07 -17.03 6.87
N GLY A 128 5.52 -17.78 5.91
CA GLY A 128 4.75 -17.24 4.79
C GLY A 128 3.54 -16.45 5.22
N VAL A 129 2.74 -17.05 6.11
CA VAL A 129 1.54 -16.40 6.65
C VAL A 129 1.90 -15.11 7.40
N PHE A 130 2.95 -15.13 8.21
CA PHE A 130 3.42 -13.94 8.92
C PHE A 130 3.77 -12.79 7.95
N PHE A 131 4.64 -13.04 6.96
CA PHE A 131 5.03 -11.99 6.01
C PHE A 131 3.88 -11.54 5.12
N TYR A 132 2.99 -12.44 4.71
CA TYR A 132 1.78 -12.07 3.97
C TYR A 132 0.86 -11.15 4.79
N LEU A 133 0.65 -11.43 6.07
CA LEU A 133 -0.17 -10.56 6.92
C LEU A 133 0.53 -9.20 7.13
N LEU A 134 1.85 -9.21 7.28
CA LEU A 134 2.63 -7.98 7.47
C LEU A 134 2.59 -7.07 6.22
N GLU A 135 2.76 -7.64 5.02
CA GLU A 135 2.65 -6.92 3.72
C GLU A 135 1.26 -6.29 3.51
N GLN A 136 0.23 -6.78 4.20
CA GLN A 136 -1.15 -6.35 4.04
C GLN A 136 -1.49 -5.16 4.94
N VAL A 137 -0.72 -4.97 6.01
CA VAL A 137 -1.00 -3.96 7.04
C VAL A 137 0.08 -2.89 7.15
N ASP A 138 1.30 -3.12 6.67
CA ASP A 138 2.46 -2.25 6.88
C ASP A 138 2.33 -0.83 6.29
N SER A 139 2.03 -0.76 5.01
CA SER A 139 1.78 0.45 4.23
C SER A 139 0.49 1.14 4.67
N VAL A 140 -0.54 0.36 5.01
CA VAL A 140 -1.81 0.86 5.54
C VAL A 140 -1.60 1.52 6.90
N ALA A 141 -0.87 0.88 7.82
CA ALA A 141 -0.58 1.42 9.15
C ALA A 141 0.13 2.77 9.05
N THR A 142 1.16 2.84 8.19
CA THR A 142 1.93 4.08 8.03
C THR A 142 1.11 5.19 7.37
N ALA A 143 0.28 4.86 6.37
CA ALA A 143 -0.65 5.81 5.76
C ALA A 143 -1.69 6.35 6.76
N VAL A 144 -2.21 5.49 7.66
CA VAL A 144 -3.14 5.90 8.73
C VAL A 144 -2.44 6.79 9.76
N ILE A 145 -1.19 6.47 10.15
CA ILE A 145 -0.40 7.34 11.02
C ILE A 145 -0.24 8.72 10.37
N VAL A 146 0.12 8.78 9.08
CA VAL A 146 0.19 10.07 8.37
C VAL A 146 -1.17 10.77 8.37
N ALA A 147 -2.26 10.07 8.07
CA ALA A 147 -3.61 10.65 8.10
C ALA A 147 -3.95 11.29 9.46
N LEU A 148 -3.63 10.62 10.56
CA LEU A 148 -3.82 11.13 11.93
C LEU A 148 -2.92 12.34 12.24
N LEU A 149 -1.70 12.38 11.69
CA LEU A 149 -0.77 13.50 11.89
C LEU A 149 -1.15 14.75 11.09
N ILE A 150 -1.76 14.58 9.91
CA ILE A 150 -2.05 15.70 8.99
C ILE A 150 -3.50 16.18 9.07
N SER A 151 -4.35 15.57 9.91
CA SER A 151 -5.77 15.93 10.00
C SER A 151 -6.34 15.75 11.41
N ASN A 152 -7.52 16.30 11.65
CA ASN A 152 -8.23 16.20 12.91
C ASN A 152 -9.07 14.91 13.08
N ILE A 153 -8.88 13.90 12.23
CA ILE A 153 -9.67 12.67 12.35
C ILE A 153 -9.40 11.98 13.70
N PRO A 154 -10.43 11.45 14.38
CA PRO A 154 -10.22 10.74 15.62
C PRO A 154 -9.55 9.38 15.38
N ILE A 155 -8.88 8.85 16.42
CA ILE A 155 -8.24 7.53 16.38
C ILE A 155 -9.22 6.43 15.96
N SER A 156 -10.50 6.54 16.33
CA SER A 156 -11.55 5.61 15.90
C SER A 156 -11.71 5.56 14.37
N THR A 157 -11.68 6.72 13.70
CA THR A 157 -11.63 6.79 12.24
C THR A 157 -10.34 6.18 11.70
N GLY A 158 -9.20 6.42 12.36
CA GLY A 158 -7.93 5.76 12.03
C GLY A 158 -8.02 4.22 12.06
N ILE A 159 -8.64 3.65 13.10
CA ILE A 159 -8.86 2.20 13.22
C ILE A 159 -9.75 1.67 12.09
N ILE A 160 -10.80 2.41 11.73
CA ILE A 160 -11.68 2.07 10.60
C ILE A 160 -10.90 2.09 9.29
N LEU A 161 -10.13 3.16 9.03
CA LEU A 161 -9.30 3.29 7.84
C LEU A 161 -8.28 2.15 7.76
N PHE A 162 -7.64 1.79 8.88
CA PHE A 162 -6.71 0.67 8.95
C PHE A 162 -7.39 -0.66 8.60
N THR A 163 -8.55 -0.92 9.19
CA THR A 163 -9.31 -2.15 8.98
C THR A 163 -9.79 -2.26 7.52
N MET A 164 -10.38 -1.19 6.99
CA MET A 164 -10.87 -1.15 5.61
C MET A 164 -9.73 -1.21 4.60
N GLY A 165 -8.66 -0.43 4.80
CA GLY A 165 -7.48 -0.43 3.93
C GLY A 165 -6.83 -1.81 3.85
N SER A 166 -6.58 -2.45 5.00
CA SER A 166 -6.05 -3.82 5.05
C SER A 166 -6.99 -4.83 4.39
N GLY A 167 -8.31 -4.66 4.61
CA GLY A 167 -9.34 -5.44 3.93
C GLY A 167 -9.26 -5.31 2.40
N PHE A 168 -9.13 -4.09 1.87
CA PHE A 168 -8.97 -3.85 0.44
C PHE A 168 -7.71 -4.50 -0.13
N HIS A 169 -6.57 -4.46 0.58
CA HIS A 169 -5.36 -5.17 0.16
C HIS A 169 -5.62 -6.67 -0.01
N VAL A 170 -6.25 -7.31 1.00
CA VAL A 170 -6.62 -8.73 0.93
C VAL A 170 -7.61 -9.01 -0.20
N SER A 171 -8.60 -8.15 -0.41
CA SER A 171 -9.59 -8.29 -1.47
C SER A 171 -8.97 -8.18 -2.87
N ILE A 172 -8.12 -7.18 -3.11
CA ILE A 172 -7.41 -7.02 -4.39
C ILE A 172 -6.52 -8.24 -4.64
N ASP A 173 -5.74 -8.69 -3.66
CA ASP A 173 -4.91 -9.88 -3.81
C ASP A 173 -5.74 -11.14 -4.12
N ALA A 174 -6.92 -11.27 -3.50
CA ALA A 174 -7.84 -12.36 -3.80
C ALA A 174 -8.38 -12.29 -5.24
N ILE A 175 -8.78 -11.10 -5.70
CA ILE A 175 -9.24 -10.88 -7.08
C ILE A 175 -8.14 -11.23 -8.08
N LEU A 176 -6.89 -10.82 -7.83
CA LEU A 176 -5.76 -11.11 -8.72
C LEU A 176 -5.39 -12.58 -8.79
N TYR A 177 -5.60 -13.31 -7.70
CA TYR A 177 -5.44 -14.75 -7.69
C TYR A 177 -6.53 -15.46 -8.49
N VAL A 178 -7.80 -15.12 -8.25
CA VAL A 178 -8.93 -15.71 -8.97
C VAL A 178 -8.86 -15.40 -10.45
N GLY A 179 -8.43 -14.19 -10.82
CA GLY A 179 -8.17 -13.78 -12.21
C GLY A 179 -6.92 -14.38 -12.84
N GLY A 180 -6.18 -15.25 -12.14
CA GLY A 180 -4.99 -15.94 -12.67
C GLY A 180 -3.74 -15.06 -12.82
N TYR A 181 -3.80 -13.78 -12.43
CA TYR A 181 -2.66 -12.85 -12.45
C TYR A 181 -1.60 -13.21 -11.40
N LYS A 182 -2.04 -13.70 -10.23
CA LYS A 182 -1.16 -14.14 -9.15
C LYS A 182 -1.22 -15.67 -9.04
N LYS A 183 -0.11 -16.35 -9.37
CA LYS A 183 -0.06 -17.83 -9.46
C LYS A 183 0.15 -18.55 -8.12
N LYS A 184 0.61 -17.83 -7.09
CA LYS A 184 0.77 -18.34 -5.72
C LYS A 184 0.22 -17.31 -4.74
N LEU A 185 -0.62 -17.77 -3.80
CA LEU A 185 -0.75 -17.09 -2.52
C LEU A 185 -0.27 -18.02 -1.43
N ASP A 186 0.62 -17.51 -0.60
CA ASP A 186 0.98 -18.11 0.68
C ASP A 186 -0.15 -17.84 1.69
N ARG A 187 -1.32 -18.47 1.47
CA ARG A 187 -2.53 -18.22 2.25
C ARG A 187 -2.46 -18.91 3.62
N PRO A 188 -3.02 -18.31 4.68
CA PRO A 188 -3.52 -19.09 5.81
C PRO A 188 -4.50 -20.16 5.30
N LEU A 189 -4.53 -21.34 5.94
CA LEU A 189 -5.36 -22.50 5.56
C LEU A 189 -6.83 -22.14 5.25
N LEU A 190 -7.39 -21.14 5.94
CA LEU A 190 -8.75 -20.64 5.77
C LEU A 190 -9.01 -20.00 4.38
N LEU A 191 -8.12 -19.12 3.93
CA LEU A 191 -8.26 -18.44 2.62
C LEU A 191 -8.01 -19.41 1.46
N ARG A 192 -7.21 -20.46 1.66
CA ARG A 192 -7.07 -21.56 0.69
C ARG A 192 -8.37 -22.35 0.63
N LYS A 193 -8.89 -22.83 1.76
CA LYS A 193 -10.16 -23.56 1.82
C LYS A 193 -11.34 -22.76 1.23
N LEU A 194 -11.42 -21.46 1.47
CA LEU A 194 -12.47 -20.60 0.92
C LEU A 194 -12.38 -20.42 -0.60
N LEU A 195 -11.16 -20.26 -1.16
CA LEU A 195 -10.99 -20.01 -2.59
C LEU A 195 -10.67 -21.24 -3.44
N THR A 196 -10.33 -22.38 -2.83
CA THR A 196 -10.14 -23.66 -3.53
C THR A 196 -11.33 -24.60 -3.39
N ARG A 197 -12.43 -24.17 -2.77
CA ARG A 197 -13.73 -24.83 -2.93
C ARG A 197 -14.17 -24.64 -4.39
N LYS A 198 -13.75 -25.57 -5.24
CA LYS A 198 -14.48 -25.97 -6.43
C LYS A 198 -15.39 -27.12 -6.05
#